data_AF-A0A3M6W142-F1
#
_entry.id   AF-A0A3M6W142-F1
#
_cell.length_a   1.000
_cell.length_b   1.000
_cell.length_c   1.000
_cell.angle_alpha   90.00
_cell.angle_beta   90.00
_cell.angle_gamma   90.00
#
_symmetry.space_group_name_H-M   'P 1'
#
loop_
_entity.id
_entity.type
_entity.pdbx_description
1 polymer ?
#
loop_
_entity_poly.entity_id
_entity_poly.type
_entity_poly.pdbx_seq_one_letter_code
_entity_poly.pdbx_strand_id
1 'polypeptide(L)'
;MEPPVHIRPSSNKMAPVYKVAVIQLYCKPMQIERNFNKAAEFVRAAATQGAQLAVLPEYHLLNWVPQDPKFKEACGQWEVYLNKYCELAKECNINIVPGTIVELHDAGTENERLLNVAYFITNTGDIAGKYVKKNLWGPIERNHLSSSTRDPHPVIDTPLGKVGLLICWDLAFPEAWRELIANGAKIIIVPTF
;
A
#
# COMPACT_ATOMS: atom_id res chain seq x y z
N MET A 1 -21.29 15.41 -52.77
CA MET A 1 -21.51 14.57 -51.58
C MET A 1 -20.48 15.00 -50.55
N GLU A 2 -20.89 15.81 -49.56
CA GLU A 2 -20.03 16.12 -48.42
C GLU A 2 -19.97 14.91 -47.47
N PRO A 3 -18.82 14.63 -46.83
CA PRO A 3 -18.71 13.54 -45.89
C PRO A 3 -19.50 13.84 -44.61
N PRO A 4 -20.01 12.82 -43.89
CA PRO A 4 -20.75 13.04 -42.67
C PRO A 4 -19.84 13.59 -41.57
N VAL A 5 -20.24 14.71 -40.97
CA VAL A 5 -19.63 15.27 -39.77
C VAL A 5 -19.91 14.32 -38.60
N HIS A 6 -18.90 13.60 -38.15
CA HIS A 6 -18.97 12.84 -36.91
C HIS A 6 -19.03 13.80 -35.71
N ILE A 7 -20.23 14.10 -35.25
CA ILE A 7 -20.46 14.79 -33.98
C ILE A 7 -20.12 13.82 -32.86
N ARG A 8 -18.93 13.98 -32.25
CA ARG A 8 -18.62 13.29 -30.99
C ARG A 8 -19.57 13.84 -29.91
N PRO A 9 -20.29 12.99 -29.16
CA PRO A 9 -21.08 13.48 -28.05
C PRO A 9 -20.14 14.09 -27.01
N SER A 10 -20.28 15.40 -26.78
CA SER A 10 -19.58 16.15 -25.75
C SER A 10 -20.18 15.81 -24.38
N SER A 11 -19.88 14.62 -23.83
CA SER A 11 -20.04 14.41 -22.40
C SER A 11 -18.84 15.05 -21.70
N ASN A 12 -18.98 16.33 -21.39
CA ASN A 12 -18.00 17.07 -20.60
C ASN A 12 -18.11 16.62 -19.13
N LYS A 13 -17.92 15.31 -18.86
CA LYS A 13 -17.72 14.81 -17.50
C LYS A 13 -16.32 15.25 -17.10
N MET A 14 -16.24 16.28 -16.25
CA MET A 14 -14.99 16.63 -15.60
C MET A 14 -14.37 15.36 -14.99
N ALA A 15 -13.06 15.21 -15.13
CA ALA A 15 -12.35 14.11 -14.50
C ALA A 15 -12.62 14.14 -12.98
N PRO A 16 -12.81 12.98 -12.35
CA PRO A 16 -13.03 12.93 -10.91
C PRO A 16 -11.82 13.55 -10.20
N VAL A 17 -12.09 14.42 -9.23
CA VAL A 17 -11.06 15.04 -8.38
C VAL A 17 -11.04 14.28 -7.06
N TYR A 18 -9.89 13.69 -6.73
CA TYR A 18 -9.70 12.97 -5.48
C TYR A 18 -8.77 13.74 -4.55
N LYS A 19 -9.17 13.90 -3.28
CA LYS A 19 -8.28 14.44 -2.24
C LYS A 19 -7.51 13.29 -1.58
N VAL A 20 -6.18 13.33 -1.66
CA VAL A 20 -5.29 12.29 -1.12
C VAL A 20 -4.44 12.87 -0.01
N ALA A 21 -4.29 12.13 1.08
CA ALA A 21 -3.34 12.42 2.15
C ALA A 21 -2.13 11.48 2.05
N VAL A 22 -0.94 12.05 1.91
CA VAL A 22 0.33 11.33 1.97
C VAL A 22 0.94 11.61 3.34
N ILE A 23 0.97 10.59 4.20
CA ILE A 23 1.31 10.73 5.61
C ILE A 23 2.80 10.43 5.79
N GLN A 24 3.51 11.35 6.42
CA GLN A 24 4.88 11.15 6.89
C GLN A 24 4.87 11.10 8.42
N LEU A 25 5.48 10.06 9.00
CA LEU A 25 5.60 9.93 10.45
C LEU A 25 6.91 9.26 10.83
N TYR A 26 7.48 9.67 11.96
CA TYR A 26 8.62 8.98 12.55
C TYR A 26 8.15 7.70 13.24
N CYS A 27 8.55 6.56 12.68
CA CYS A 27 8.29 5.24 13.26
C CYS A 27 9.32 4.95 14.36
N LYS A 28 8.85 4.82 15.61
CA LYS A 28 9.75 4.44 16.70
C LYS A 28 10.03 2.92 16.62
N PRO A 29 11.29 2.47 16.55
CA PRO A 29 11.61 1.06 16.43
C PRO A 29 10.91 0.20 17.49
N MET A 30 10.33 -0.93 17.06
CA MET A 30 9.73 -1.95 17.94
C MET A 30 8.58 -1.44 18.84
N GLN A 31 7.89 -0.38 18.44
CA GLN A 31 6.80 0.23 19.21
C GLN A 31 5.48 0.17 18.44
N ILE A 32 5.07 -1.04 18.06
CA ILE A 32 4.00 -1.30 17.09
C ILE A 32 2.66 -0.64 17.46
N GLU A 33 2.25 -0.72 18.73
CA GLU A 33 1.00 -0.10 19.19
C GLU A 33 1.06 1.43 19.13
N ARG A 34 2.16 2.03 19.62
CA ARG A 34 2.39 3.48 19.56
C ARG A 34 2.37 3.97 18.11
N ASN A 35 3.06 3.26 17.22
CA ASN A 35 3.18 3.65 15.83
C ASN A 35 1.84 3.52 15.10
N PHE A 36 1.09 2.44 15.36
CA PHE A 36 -0.29 2.28 14.88
C PHE A 36 -1.19 3.43 15.36
N ASN A 37 -1.18 3.73 16.66
CA ASN A 37 -2.01 4.81 17.22
C ASN A 37 -1.67 6.16 16.58
N LYS A 38 -0.38 6.45 16.37
CA LYS A 38 0.05 7.68 15.70
C LYS A 38 -0.37 7.72 14.23
N ALA A 39 -0.25 6.61 13.51
CA ALA A 39 -0.74 6.50 12.14
C ALA A 39 -2.27 6.68 12.08
N ALA A 40 -3.02 6.09 13.01
CA ALA A 40 -4.46 6.21 13.09
C ALA A 40 -4.93 7.64 13.38
N GLU A 41 -4.22 8.39 14.23
CA GLU A 41 -4.45 9.82 14.42
C GLU A 41 -4.34 10.61 13.11
N PHE A 42 -3.29 10.35 12.32
CA PHE A 42 -3.10 11.03 11.04
C PHE A 42 -4.17 10.64 10.01
N VAL A 43 -4.57 9.36 9.96
CA VAL A 43 -5.66 8.90 9.08
C VAL A 43 -6.98 9.57 9.46
N ARG A 44 -7.33 9.62 10.76
CA ARG A 44 -8.51 10.34 11.23
C ARG A 44 -8.47 11.82 10.85
N ALA A 45 -7.32 12.48 11.04
CA ALA A 45 -7.15 13.88 10.66
C ALA A 45 -7.24 14.09 9.14
N ALA A 46 -6.82 13.13 8.32
CA ALA A 46 -7.00 13.18 6.87
C ALA A 46 -8.48 13.04 6.48
N ALA A 47 -9.19 12.11 7.13
CA ALA A 47 -10.62 11.90 6.91
C ALA A 47 -11.45 13.14 7.29
N THR A 48 -11.16 13.80 8.42
CA THR A 48 -11.84 15.06 8.81
C THR A 48 -11.58 16.21 7.82
N GLN A 49 -10.44 16.17 7.13
CA GLN A 49 -10.12 17.11 6.04
C GLN A 49 -10.75 16.71 4.70
N GLY A 50 -11.55 15.65 4.64
CA GLY A 50 -12.22 15.17 3.43
C GLY A 50 -11.31 14.43 2.46
N ALA A 51 -10.18 13.88 2.92
CA ALA A 51 -9.38 12.97 2.09
C ALA A 51 -10.17 11.69 1.82
N GLN A 52 -10.06 11.17 0.60
CA GLN A 52 -10.68 9.91 0.16
C GLN A 52 -9.69 8.74 0.19
N LEU A 53 -8.39 9.04 0.29
CA LEU A 53 -7.31 8.08 0.39
C LEU A 53 -6.26 8.61 1.38
N ALA A 54 -5.83 7.76 2.30
CA ALA A 54 -4.66 7.98 3.12
C ALA A 54 -3.58 6.94 2.78
N VAL A 55 -2.34 7.41 2.57
CA VAL A 55 -1.18 6.55 2.29
C VAL A 55 -0.16 6.72 3.40
N LEU A 56 0.22 5.63 4.05
CA LEU A 56 1.24 5.59 5.11
C LEU A 56 2.63 5.17 4.55
N PRO A 57 3.72 5.39 5.31
CA PRO A 57 5.07 5.00 4.91
C PRO A 57 5.32 3.48 4.96
N GLU A 58 6.32 3.01 4.22
CA GLU A 58 6.82 1.63 4.35
C GLU A 58 7.38 1.39 5.77
N TYR A 59 7.21 0.18 6.30
CA TYR A 59 7.70 -0.26 7.62
C TYR A 59 7.23 0.55 8.84
N HIS A 60 6.19 1.38 8.70
CA HIS A 60 5.77 2.34 9.73
C HIS A 60 5.32 1.70 11.04
N LEU A 61 4.98 0.41 11.08
CA LEU A 61 4.58 -0.31 12.29
C LEU A 61 5.78 -0.63 13.20
N LEU A 62 6.88 -1.14 12.65
CA LEU A 62 8.00 -1.68 13.44
C LEU A 62 9.32 -0.94 13.24
N ASN A 63 9.42 -0.09 12.21
CA ASN A 63 10.66 0.38 11.61
C ASN A 63 11.40 -0.80 10.95
N TRP A 64 12.48 -0.55 10.20
CA TRP A 64 13.30 -1.62 9.63
C TRP A 64 14.47 -1.96 10.56
N VAL A 65 14.26 -2.90 11.48
CA VAL A 65 15.25 -3.35 12.48
C VAL A 65 15.34 -4.88 12.57
N PRO A 66 15.61 -5.60 11.47
CA PRO A 66 15.57 -7.06 11.44
C PRO A 66 16.65 -7.75 12.30
N GLN A 67 17.62 -6.99 12.83
CA GLN A 67 18.62 -7.48 13.78
C GLN A 67 18.10 -7.57 15.22
N ASP A 68 16.97 -6.91 15.54
CA ASP A 68 16.33 -7.08 16.84
C ASP A 68 15.76 -8.51 16.94
N PRO A 69 16.12 -9.29 17.97
CA PRO A 69 15.69 -10.68 18.10
C PRO A 69 14.17 -10.84 18.19
N LYS A 70 13.44 -9.79 18.58
CA LYS A 70 11.98 -9.78 18.67
C LYS A 70 11.31 -9.34 17.38
N PHE A 71 12.06 -8.84 16.39
CA PHE A 71 11.49 -8.27 15.16
C PHE A 71 10.62 -9.27 14.42
N LYS A 72 11.14 -10.49 14.24
CA LYS A 72 10.44 -11.57 13.55
C LYS A 72 9.14 -11.95 14.26
N GLU A 73 9.19 -12.16 15.58
CA GLU A 73 8.00 -12.45 16.39
C GLU A 73 6.95 -11.34 16.27
N ALA A 74 7.38 -10.09 16.32
CA ALA A 74 6.49 -8.94 16.17
C ALA A 74 5.83 -8.87 14.78
N CYS A 75 6.53 -9.30 13.72
CA CYS A 75 5.93 -9.43 12.37
C CYS A 75 4.80 -10.47 12.33
N GLY A 76 4.76 -11.43 13.27
CA GLY A 76 3.64 -12.35 13.44
C GLY A 76 2.31 -11.68 13.80
N GLN A 77 2.32 -10.40 14.22
CA GLN A 77 1.11 -9.64 14.51
C GLN A 77 0.49 -8.98 13.26
N TRP A 78 0.98 -9.29 12.05
CA TRP A 78 0.55 -8.62 10.82
C TRP A 78 -0.96 -8.65 10.59
N GLU A 79 -1.64 -9.79 10.84
CA GLU A 79 -3.10 -9.91 10.70
C GLU A 79 -3.85 -9.00 11.67
N VAL A 80 -3.37 -8.89 12.92
CA VAL A 80 -3.97 -8.04 13.95
C VAL A 80 -3.97 -6.58 13.49
N TYR A 81 -2.83 -6.10 12.96
CA TYR A 81 -2.72 -4.71 12.54
C TYR A 81 -3.35 -4.45 11.17
N LEU A 82 -3.37 -5.43 10.26
CA LEU A 82 -4.13 -5.35 9.03
C LEU A 82 -5.63 -5.19 9.32
N ASN A 83 -6.18 -6.02 10.22
CA ASN A 83 -7.57 -5.92 10.64
C ASN A 83 -7.88 -4.58 11.33
N LYS A 84 -6.96 -4.08 12.16
CA LYS A 84 -7.09 -2.74 12.74
C LYS A 84 -7.17 -1.63 11.68
N TYR A 85 -6.45 -1.75 10.56
CA TYR A 85 -6.56 -0.81 9.45
C TYR A 85 -7.87 -0.97 8.66
N CYS A 86 -8.39 -2.20 8.50
CA CYS A 86 -9.71 -2.44 7.91
C CYS A 86 -10.82 -1.76 8.74
N GLU A 87 -10.80 -1.93 10.06
CA GLU A 87 -11.75 -1.28 10.95
C GLU A 87 -11.59 0.26 10.94
N LEU A 88 -10.34 0.76 10.92
CA LEU A 88 -10.08 2.20 10.84
C LEU A 88 -10.59 2.82 9.52
N ALA A 89 -10.43 2.12 8.40
CA ALA A 89 -10.93 2.56 7.09
C ALA A 89 -12.45 2.72 7.10
N LYS A 90 -13.14 1.74 7.69
CA LYS A 90 -14.60 1.75 7.87
C LYS A 90 -15.06 2.81 8.86
N GLU A 91 -14.39 2.95 10.00
CA GLU A 91 -14.64 3.98 11.02
C GLU A 91 -14.57 5.38 10.41
N CYS A 92 -13.54 5.64 9.60
CA CYS A 92 -13.27 6.95 9.03
C CYS A 92 -13.95 7.18 7.66
N ASN A 93 -14.58 6.15 7.08
CA ASN A 93 -15.09 6.14 5.71
C ASN A 93 -14.04 6.67 4.69
N ILE A 94 -12.81 6.14 4.78
CA ILE A 94 -11.67 6.53 3.93
C ILE A 94 -10.94 5.30 3.40
N ASN A 95 -10.46 5.34 2.15
CA ASN A 95 -9.58 4.27 1.65
C ASN A 95 -8.19 4.41 2.29
N ILE A 96 -7.53 3.30 2.57
CA ILE A 96 -6.21 3.30 3.22
C ILE A 96 -5.25 2.41 2.43
N VAL A 97 -4.09 2.95 2.06
CA VAL A 97 -2.89 2.14 1.84
C VAL A 97 -2.07 2.24 3.12
N PRO A 98 -2.04 1.17 3.96
CA PRO A 98 -1.46 1.24 5.29
C PRO A 98 0.07 1.12 5.23
N GLY A 99 0.68 1.82 4.28
CA GLY A 99 2.10 1.74 4.02
C GLY A 99 2.47 0.32 3.63
N THR A 100 3.40 -0.26 4.39
CA THR A 100 3.63 -1.69 4.32
C THR A 100 3.56 -2.36 5.69
N ILE A 101 3.12 -3.60 5.66
CA ILE A 101 3.09 -4.50 6.80
C ILE A 101 4.04 -5.65 6.46
N VAL A 102 4.96 -5.95 7.38
CA VAL A 102 5.84 -7.11 7.23
C VAL A 102 5.12 -8.33 7.76
N GLU A 103 4.85 -9.29 6.88
CA GLU A 103 4.13 -10.52 7.19
C GLU A 103 5.10 -11.65 7.50
N LEU A 104 4.88 -12.35 8.61
CA LEU A 104 5.54 -13.63 8.89
C LEU A 104 4.62 -14.78 8.44
N HIS A 105 5.15 -15.64 7.57
CA HIS A 105 4.49 -16.85 7.07
C HIS A 105 5.26 -18.11 7.48
N ASP A 106 4.53 -19.22 7.62
CA ASP A 106 5.09 -20.56 7.83
C ASP A 106 6.08 -20.64 9.02
N ALA A 107 5.77 -19.88 10.09
CA ALA A 107 6.62 -19.70 11.26
C ALA A 107 7.03 -21.03 11.90
N GLY A 108 8.34 -21.17 12.19
CA GLY A 108 8.89 -22.40 12.79
C GLY A 108 9.05 -23.58 11.82
N THR A 109 8.82 -23.38 10.52
CA THR A 109 9.06 -24.39 9.48
C THR A 109 10.28 -24.05 8.62
N GLU A 110 10.71 -24.97 7.77
CA GLU A 110 11.77 -24.74 6.77
C GLU A 110 11.40 -23.71 5.68
N ASN A 111 10.11 -23.39 5.54
CA ASN A 111 9.58 -22.44 4.55
C ASN A 111 9.25 -21.07 5.16
N GLU A 112 9.66 -20.83 6.41
CA GLU A 112 9.45 -19.56 7.11
C GLU A 112 9.96 -18.39 6.27
N ARG A 113 9.12 -17.38 6.08
CA ARG A 113 9.49 -16.20 5.30
C ARG A 113 8.84 -14.93 5.83
N LEU A 114 9.58 -13.84 5.68
CA LEU A 114 9.06 -12.49 5.87
C LEU A 114 8.78 -11.85 4.50
N LEU A 115 7.61 -11.24 4.35
CA LEU A 115 7.21 -10.52 3.15
C LEU A 115 6.95 -9.06 3.48
N ASN A 116 7.40 -8.13 2.64
CA ASN A 116 7.04 -6.73 2.75
C ASN A 116 5.85 -6.46 1.83
N VAL A 117 4.68 -6.13 2.41
CA VAL A 117 3.40 -6.14 1.69
C VAL A 117 2.67 -4.81 1.82
N ALA A 118 2.26 -4.25 0.69
CA ALA A 118 1.35 -3.13 0.60
C ALA A 118 -0.07 -3.63 0.32
N TYR A 119 -1.05 -3.03 0.99
CA TYR A 119 -2.47 -3.33 0.83
C TYR A 119 -3.23 -2.12 0.29
N PHE A 120 -4.31 -2.35 -0.44
CA PHE A 120 -5.34 -1.34 -0.65
C PHE A 120 -6.60 -1.76 0.11
N ILE A 121 -6.96 -0.98 1.11
CA ILE A 121 -8.14 -1.18 1.95
C ILE A 121 -9.19 -0.14 1.52
N THR A 122 -10.38 -0.59 1.18
CA THR A 122 -11.48 0.30 0.79
C THR A 122 -12.05 1.03 1.99
N ASN A 123 -12.79 2.11 1.75
CA ASN A 123 -13.56 2.80 2.78
C ASN A 123 -14.64 1.96 3.47
N THR A 124 -14.97 0.78 2.94
CA THR A 124 -15.87 -0.20 3.59
C THR A 124 -15.14 -1.14 4.55
N GLY A 125 -13.80 -1.10 4.56
CA GLY A 125 -12.94 -2.00 5.32
C GLY A 125 -12.53 -3.27 4.57
N ASP A 126 -12.90 -3.40 3.28
CA ASP A 126 -12.55 -4.56 2.48
C ASP A 126 -11.12 -4.43 1.91
N ILE A 127 -10.40 -5.54 1.82
CA ILE A 127 -9.11 -5.57 1.13
C ILE A 127 -9.38 -5.74 -0.37
N ALA A 128 -9.21 -4.67 -1.14
CA ALA A 128 -9.39 -4.70 -2.59
C ALA A 128 -8.23 -5.43 -3.30
N GLY A 129 -7.04 -5.39 -2.71
CA GLY A 129 -5.88 -6.10 -3.24
C GLY A 129 -4.63 -5.86 -2.41
N LYS A 130 -3.56 -6.57 -2.78
CA LYS A 130 -2.24 -6.48 -2.16
C LYS A 130 -1.13 -6.60 -3.18
N TYR A 131 0.04 -6.11 -2.80
CA TYR A 131 1.28 -6.24 -3.57
C TYR A 131 2.43 -6.56 -2.61
N VAL A 132 3.18 -7.62 -2.93
CA VAL A 132 4.38 -8.02 -2.19
C VAL A 132 5.58 -7.41 -2.90
N LYS A 133 6.51 -6.80 -2.15
CA LYS A 133 7.68 -6.10 -2.71
C LYS A 133 8.49 -7.05 -3.60
N LYS A 134 8.73 -6.59 -4.82
CA LYS A 134 9.47 -7.34 -5.84
C LYS A 134 10.96 -7.02 -5.82
N ASN A 135 11.30 -5.74 -5.78
CA ASN A 135 12.70 -5.34 -5.81
C ASN A 135 13.19 -5.05 -4.39
N LEU A 136 13.79 -6.06 -3.75
CA LEU A 136 14.38 -5.91 -2.41
C LEU A 136 15.65 -5.05 -2.45
N TRP A 137 15.71 -4.08 -1.54
CA TRP A 137 16.78 -3.08 -1.41
C TRP A 137 18.02 -3.67 -0.74
N GLY A 138 19.01 -4.01 -1.57
CA GLY A 138 20.35 -4.44 -1.12
C GLY A 138 20.36 -5.66 -0.19
N PRO A 139 21.50 -5.94 0.45
CA PRO A 139 21.62 -7.02 1.43
C PRO A 139 20.74 -6.80 2.68
N ILE A 140 20.47 -5.54 3.01
CA ILE A 140 19.70 -5.16 4.20
C ILE A 140 18.26 -5.68 4.17
N GLU A 141 17.65 -5.85 2.98
CA GLU A 141 16.36 -6.53 2.81
C GLU A 141 16.52 -7.98 2.33
N ARG A 142 17.39 -8.23 1.35
CA ARG A 142 17.52 -9.56 0.70
C ARG A 142 17.93 -10.68 1.66
N ASN A 143 18.60 -10.34 2.76
CA ASN A 143 18.98 -11.32 3.78
C ASN A 143 17.83 -11.71 4.71
N HIS A 144 16.71 -10.97 4.70
CA HIS A 144 15.63 -11.11 5.68
C HIS A 144 14.25 -11.31 5.03
N LEU A 145 14.03 -10.82 3.79
CA LEU A 145 12.75 -10.87 3.10
C LEU A 145 12.77 -11.84 1.92
N SER A 146 11.63 -12.47 1.65
CA SER A 146 11.37 -13.16 0.40
C SER A 146 10.72 -12.21 -0.61
N SER A 147 11.19 -12.27 -1.86
CA SER A 147 10.69 -11.45 -2.95
C SER A 147 9.56 -12.13 -3.73
N SER A 148 8.65 -11.32 -4.29
CA SER A 148 7.66 -11.70 -5.30
C SER A 148 8.18 -11.63 -6.75
N THR A 149 9.48 -11.86 -7.00
CA THR A 149 10.15 -11.67 -8.31
C THR A 149 9.38 -12.22 -9.53
N ARG A 150 8.59 -13.28 -9.36
CA ARG A 150 7.84 -13.95 -10.43
C ARG A 150 6.39 -13.46 -10.61
N ASP A 151 5.88 -12.68 -9.66
CA ASP A 151 4.49 -12.23 -9.67
C ASP A 151 4.32 -11.00 -10.57
N PRO A 152 3.18 -10.78 -11.23
CA PRO A 152 2.92 -9.56 -11.98
C PRO A 152 2.74 -8.34 -11.05
N HIS A 153 2.85 -7.13 -11.59
CA HIS A 153 2.45 -5.92 -10.86
C HIS A 153 0.91 -5.76 -10.95
N PRO A 154 0.17 -5.90 -9.84
CA PRO A 154 -1.28 -5.94 -9.88
C PRO A 154 -1.87 -4.55 -10.11
N VAL A 155 -2.89 -4.50 -10.98
CA VAL A 155 -3.82 -3.36 -11.07
C VAL A 155 -5.11 -3.76 -10.40
N ILE A 156 -5.48 -3.01 -9.38
CA ILE A 156 -6.60 -3.28 -8.48
C ILE A 156 -7.76 -2.36 -8.87
N ASP A 157 -8.96 -2.90 -9.05
CA ASP A 157 -10.17 -2.09 -9.19
C ASP A 157 -10.58 -1.55 -7.81
N THR A 158 -10.67 -0.22 -7.69
CA THR A 158 -10.99 0.46 -6.42
C THR A 158 -12.09 1.50 -6.62
N PRO A 159 -12.68 2.05 -5.54
CA PRO A 159 -13.58 3.20 -5.63
C PRO A 159 -12.97 4.46 -6.28
N LEU A 160 -11.63 4.53 -6.39
CA LEU A 160 -10.88 5.62 -6.99
C LEU A 160 -10.48 5.32 -8.46
N GLY A 161 -10.97 4.20 -9.01
CA GLY A 161 -10.56 3.66 -10.29
C GLY A 161 -9.46 2.61 -10.16
N LYS A 162 -8.78 2.32 -11.28
CA LYS A 162 -7.70 1.34 -11.34
C LYS A 162 -6.43 1.84 -10.65
N VAL A 163 -5.98 1.16 -9.60
CA VAL A 163 -4.83 1.51 -8.78
C VAL A 163 -3.72 0.47 -8.93
N GLY A 164 -2.48 0.93 -9.13
CA GLY A 164 -1.28 0.10 -9.01
C GLY A 164 -0.59 0.33 -7.66
N LEU A 165 0.05 -0.70 -7.13
CA LEU A 165 0.90 -0.62 -5.93
C LEU A 165 2.34 -0.99 -6.29
N LEU A 166 3.28 -0.21 -5.78
CA LEU A 166 4.72 -0.50 -5.77
C LEU A 166 5.26 -0.24 -4.35
N ILE A 167 6.47 -0.68 -4.04
CA ILE A 167 7.09 -0.41 -2.74
C ILE A 167 8.53 0.07 -2.93
N CYS A 168 8.82 1.29 -2.46
CA CYS A 168 10.15 1.86 -2.30
C CYS A 168 11.10 1.61 -3.50
N TRP A 169 12.00 0.64 -3.40
CA TRP A 169 13.02 0.39 -4.42
C TRP A 169 12.44 0.03 -5.80
N ASP A 170 11.20 -0.44 -5.87
CA ASP A 170 10.46 -0.61 -7.13
C ASP A 170 10.39 0.68 -7.96
N LEU A 171 10.47 1.87 -7.32
CA LEU A 171 10.51 3.18 -8.00
C LEU A 171 11.63 3.26 -9.05
N ALA A 172 12.76 2.59 -8.81
CA ALA A 172 13.93 2.63 -9.68
C ALA A 172 13.78 1.81 -10.97
N PHE A 173 12.70 1.02 -11.11
CA PHE A 173 12.51 0.08 -12.20
C PHE A 173 11.39 0.57 -13.15
N PRO A 174 11.72 1.24 -14.26
CA PRO A 174 10.72 1.78 -15.20
C PRO A 174 9.77 0.70 -15.75
N GLU A 175 10.19 -0.55 -15.78
CA GLU A 175 9.39 -1.71 -16.17
C GLU A 175 8.16 -1.89 -15.27
N ALA A 176 8.30 -1.66 -13.96
CA ALA A 176 7.21 -1.78 -13.00
C ALA A 176 6.10 -0.77 -13.28
N TRP A 177 6.48 0.49 -13.52
CA TRP A 177 5.56 1.55 -13.93
C TRP A 177 4.88 1.25 -15.26
N ARG A 178 5.67 0.78 -16.25
CA ARG A 178 5.16 0.49 -17.60
C ARG A 178 4.14 -0.64 -17.58
N GLU A 179 4.36 -1.69 -16.79
CA GLU A 179 3.40 -2.78 -16.63
C GLU A 179 2.08 -2.30 -16.03
N LEU A 180 2.14 -1.51 -14.95
CA LEU A 180 0.95 -0.95 -14.30
C LEU A 180 0.16 -0.03 -15.25
N ILE A 181 0.85 0.85 -15.98
CA ILE A 181 0.23 1.75 -16.96
C ILE A 181 -0.40 0.96 -18.11
N ALA A 182 0.30 -0.05 -18.65
CA ALA A 182 -0.21 -0.91 -19.72
C ALA A 182 -1.47 -1.67 -19.29
N ASN A 183 -1.54 -2.07 -18.01
CA ASN A 183 -2.70 -2.72 -17.41
C ASN A 183 -3.81 -1.73 -16.99
N GLY A 184 -3.64 -0.45 -17.28
CA GLY A 184 -4.67 0.58 -17.15
C GLY A 184 -4.72 1.30 -15.80
N ALA A 185 -3.69 1.18 -14.96
CA ALA A 185 -3.58 1.96 -13.73
C ALA A 185 -3.71 3.46 -14.01
N LYS A 186 -4.50 4.15 -13.18
CA LYS A 186 -4.71 5.60 -13.22
C LYS A 186 -4.05 6.30 -12.04
N ILE A 187 -3.83 5.57 -10.95
CA ILE A 187 -3.11 6.01 -9.77
C ILE A 187 -2.09 4.91 -9.46
N ILE A 188 -0.84 5.28 -9.20
CA ILE A 188 0.20 4.36 -8.72
C ILE A 188 0.64 4.86 -7.36
N ILE A 189 0.52 4.01 -6.34
CA ILE A 189 0.80 4.36 -4.94
C ILE A 189 2.07 3.63 -4.53
N VAL A 190 2.99 4.38 -3.93
CA VAL A 190 4.31 3.86 -3.56
C VAL A 190 4.67 4.24 -2.14
N PRO A 191 4.34 3.41 -1.14
CA PRO A 191 4.90 3.55 0.19
C PRO A 191 6.43 3.45 0.14
N THR A 192 7.10 4.36 0.85
CA THR A 192 8.56 4.39 1.00
C THR A 192 8.92 4.63 2.45
N PHE A 193 10.13 4.21 2.82
CA PHE A 193 10.73 4.33 4.15
C PHE A 193 11.83 5.39 4.17
#